data_AF-A0A517SKD9-F1
#
_entry.id   AF-A0A517SKD9-F1
#
_cell.length_a   1.000
_cell.length_b   1.000
_cell.length_c   1.000
_cell.angle_alpha   90.00
_cell.angle_beta   90.00
_cell.angle_gamma   90.00
#
_symmetry.space_group_name_H-M   'P 1'
#
loop_
_entity.id
_entity.type
_entity.pdbx_description
1 polymer ?
#
loop_
_entity_poly.entity_id
_entity_poly.type
_entity_poly.pdbx_seq_one_letter_code
_entity_poly.pdbx_strand_id
1 'polypeptide(L)'
;MKRQALEKQLETAKSKLEARTSTLKGGGVADDALCCDPVWRTLDADRRQVASRLVAVGKLEKREADALARKEGGDSSGEEE
;
A
#
# COMPACT_ATOMS: atom_id res chain seq x y z
N MET A 1 -13.21 5.12 1.70
CA MET A 1 -12.37 6.33 1.83
C MET A 1 -10.92 6.05 2.25
N LYS A 2 -10.64 5.12 3.18
CA LYS A 2 -9.26 4.85 3.66
C LYS A 2 -8.29 4.36 2.57
N ARG A 3 -8.78 3.55 1.61
CA ARG A 3 -7.99 3.04 0.49
C ARG A 3 -7.51 4.13 -0.47
N GLN A 4 -8.40 5.00 -0.92
CA GLN A 4 -8.02 6.13 -1.81
C GLN A 4 -6.99 7.06 -1.17
N ALA A 5 -7.06 7.27 0.15
CA ALA A 5 -6.05 8.05 0.87
C ALA A 5 -4.68 7.35 0.86
N LEU A 6 -4.64 6.02 1.08
CA LEU A 6 -3.41 5.23 0.98
C LEU A 6 -2.87 5.18 -0.45
N GLU A 7 -3.72 5.13 -1.46
CA GLU A 7 -3.32 5.20 -2.87
C GLU A 7 -2.66 6.54 -3.20
N LYS A 8 -3.25 7.67 -2.76
CA LYS A 8 -2.63 9.00 -2.89
C LYS A 8 -1.30 9.10 -2.14
N GLN A 9 -1.20 8.52 -0.95
CA GLN A 9 0.04 8.46 -0.19
C GLN A 9 1.11 7.64 -0.92
N LEU A 10 0.71 6.53 -1.56
CA LEU A 10 1.62 5.68 -2.33
C LEU A 10 2.15 6.42 -3.55
N GLU A 11 1.28 7.11 -4.29
CA GLU A 11 1.67 7.96 -5.42
C GLU A 11 2.64 9.05 -4.97
N THR A 12 2.34 9.73 -3.86
CA THR A 12 3.23 10.75 -3.29
C THR A 12 4.60 10.18 -2.90
N ALA A 13 4.63 9.00 -2.27
CA ALA A 13 5.86 8.33 -1.87
C ALA A 13 6.70 7.92 -3.09
N LYS A 14 6.06 7.41 -4.15
CA LYS A 14 6.72 7.11 -5.43
C LYS A 14 7.31 8.36 -6.06
N SER A 15 6.54 9.45 -6.17
CA SER A 15 7.04 10.70 -6.76
C SER A 15 8.23 11.27 -5.99
N LYS A 16 8.23 11.18 -4.66
CA LYS A 16 9.38 11.60 -3.83
C LYS A 16 10.62 10.72 -4.08
N LEU A 17 10.43 9.39 -4.14
CA LEU A 17 11.50 8.45 -4.43
C LEU A 17 12.11 8.69 -5.83
N GLU A 18 11.26 8.89 -6.83
CA GLU A 18 11.65 9.20 -8.22
C GLU A 18 12.43 10.51 -8.31
N ALA A 19 11.93 11.57 -7.63
CA ALA A 19 12.61 12.85 -7.58
C ALA A 19 14.01 12.73 -6.95
N ARG A 20 14.11 12.03 -5.82
CA ARG A 20 15.41 11.78 -5.16
C ARG A 20 16.34 10.95 -6.05
N THR A 21 15.81 9.91 -6.70
CA THR A 21 16.56 9.07 -7.63
C THR A 21 17.11 9.89 -8.79
N SER A 22 16.29 10.76 -9.38
CA SER A 22 16.70 11.67 -10.45
C SER A 22 17.79 12.64 -9.99
N THR A 23 17.68 13.19 -8.78
CA THR A 23 18.72 14.04 -8.19
C THR A 23 20.04 13.28 -8.01
N LEU A 24 19.99 12.06 -7.48
CA LEU A 24 21.18 11.23 -7.25
C LEU A 24 21.85 10.85 -8.58
N LYS A 25 21.07 10.42 -9.57
CA LYS A 25 21.56 10.12 -10.93
C LYS A 25 22.17 11.36 -11.60
N GLY A 26 21.53 12.52 -11.46
CA GLY A 26 22.06 13.80 -11.95
C GLY A 26 23.38 14.20 -11.28
N GLY A 27 23.61 13.74 -10.04
CA GLY A 27 24.88 13.88 -9.32
C GLY A 27 25.92 12.79 -9.64
N GLY A 28 25.64 11.88 -10.58
CA GLY A 28 26.54 10.81 -10.98
C GLY A 28 26.48 9.55 -10.10
N VAL A 29 25.49 9.43 -9.23
CA VAL A 29 25.27 8.21 -8.43
C VAL A 29 24.67 7.12 -9.32
N ALA A 30 25.35 5.98 -9.38
CA ALA A 30 24.88 4.81 -10.10
C ALA A 30 23.70 4.12 -9.38
N ASP A 31 22.91 3.35 -10.14
CA ASP A 31 21.67 2.73 -9.66
C ASP A 31 21.88 1.77 -8.48
N ASP A 32 23.01 1.06 -8.47
CA ASP A 32 23.43 0.17 -7.39
C ASP A 32 23.79 0.93 -6.09
N ALA A 33 24.34 2.14 -6.22
CA ALA A 33 24.71 3.01 -5.11
C ALA A 33 23.53 3.81 -4.53
N LEU A 34 22.36 3.85 -5.18
CA LEU A 34 21.17 4.54 -4.65
C LEU A 34 20.77 4.05 -3.26
N CYS A 35 20.94 2.74 -3.02
CA CYS A 35 20.59 2.12 -1.74
C CYS A 35 21.52 2.52 -0.58
N CYS A 36 22.65 3.19 -0.87
CA CYS A 36 23.56 3.74 0.12
C CYS A 36 23.14 5.14 0.58
N ASP A 37 22.29 5.85 -0.17
CA ASP A 37 21.77 7.16 0.24
C ASP A 37 20.71 6.98 1.35
N PRO A 38 20.93 7.54 2.56
CA PRO A 38 20.01 7.34 3.69
C PRO A 38 18.63 7.95 3.43
N VAL A 39 18.56 9.04 2.65
CA VAL A 39 17.29 9.68 2.27
C VAL A 39 16.51 8.78 1.30
N TRP A 40 17.18 8.24 0.27
CA TRP A 40 16.59 7.30 -0.67
C TRP A 40 16.06 6.05 0.04
N ARG A 41 16.83 5.47 0.97
CA ARG A 41 16.39 4.31 1.77
C ARG A 41 15.12 4.60 2.57
N THR A 42 15.04 5.79 3.18
CA THR A 42 13.88 6.20 3.97
C THR A 42 12.64 6.34 3.08
N LEU A 43 12.78 6.97 1.92
CA LEU A 43 11.70 7.10 0.95
C LEU A 43 11.23 5.74 0.38
N ASP A 44 12.16 4.81 0.15
CA ASP A 44 11.78 3.46 -0.30
C ASP A 44 11.09 2.68 0.82
N ALA A 45 11.54 2.83 2.07
CA ALA A 45 10.87 2.24 3.23
C ALA A 45 9.43 2.77 3.38
N ASP A 46 9.23 4.08 3.26
CA ASP A 46 7.90 4.71 3.30
C ASP A 46 7.00 4.16 2.19
N ARG A 47 7.51 4.06 0.94
CA ARG A 47 6.79 3.45 -0.18
C ARG A 47 6.35 2.03 0.14
N ARG A 48 7.28 1.19 0.65
CA ARG A 48 6.99 -0.21 1.02
C ARG A 48 5.97 -0.30 2.16
N GLN A 49 6.02 0.60 3.14
CA GLN A 49 5.09 0.63 4.26
C GLN A 49 3.67 0.97 3.79
N VAL A 50 3.52 1.99 2.93
CA VAL A 50 2.20 2.35 2.38
C VAL A 50 1.66 1.24 1.49
N ALA A 51 2.49 0.63 0.65
CA ALA A 51 2.10 -0.52 -0.18
C ALA A 51 1.61 -1.70 0.68
N SER A 52 2.33 -2.03 1.76
CA SER A 52 1.95 -3.10 2.68
C SER A 52 0.63 -2.82 3.39
N ARG A 53 0.40 -1.57 3.81
CA ARG A 53 -0.88 -1.13 4.38
C ARG A 53 -2.03 -1.26 3.38
N LEU A 54 -1.80 -0.92 2.12
CA LEU A 54 -2.80 -1.02 1.05
C LEU A 54 -3.19 -2.47 0.78
N VAL A 55 -2.22 -3.40 0.79
CA VAL A 55 -2.48 -4.84 0.72
C VAL A 55 -3.30 -5.32 1.92
N ALA A 56 -2.98 -4.86 3.14
CA ALA A 56 -3.73 -5.21 4.33
C ALA A 56 -5.18 -4.72 4.28
N VAL A 57 -5.40 -3.47 3.83
CA VAL A 57 -6.75 -2.91 3.62
C VAL A 57 -7.51 -3.72 2.57
N GLY A 58 -6.90 -4.07 1.44
CA GLY A 58 -7.55 -4.91 0.43
C GLY A 58 -7.93 -6.30 0.96
N LYS A 59 -7.13 -6.89 1.85
CA LYS A 59 -7.48 -8.15 2.53
C LYS A 59 -8.66 -7.99 3.49
N LEU A 60 -8.74 -6.86 4.21
CA LEU A 60 -9.87 -6.56 5.09
C LEU A 60 -11.16 -6.34 4.28
N GLU A 61 -11.11 -5.53 3.23
CA GLU A 61 -12.24 -5.30 2.32
C GLU A 61 -12.76 -6.62 1.74
N LYS A 62 -11.86 -7.54 1.37
CA LYS A 62 -12.25 -8.88 0.92
C LYS A 62 -12.94 -9.69 2.02
N ARG A 63 -12.40 -9.68 3.25
CA ARG A 63 -13.03 -10.39 4.38
C ARG A 63 -14.40 -9.82 4.74
N GLU A 64 -14.55 -8.50 4.68
CA GLU A 64 -15.83 -7.82 4.90
C GLU A 64 -16.83 -8.19 3.80
N ALA A 65 -16.42 -8.21 2.53
CA ALA A 65 -17.26 -8.67 1.43
C ALA A 65 -17.65 -10.16 1.57
N ASP A 66 -16.70 -11.03 1.94
CA ASP A 66 -16.98 -12.45 2.19
C ASP A 66 -17.93 -12.65 3.39
N ALA A 67 -17.82 -11.81 4.44
CA ALA A 67 -18.72 -11.83 5.59
C ALA A 67 -20.12 -11.30 5.25
N LEU A 68 -20.22 -10.26 4.42
CA LEU A 68 -21.50 -9.74 3.92
C LEU A 68 -22.20 -10.80 3.07
N ALA A 69 -21.47 -11.46 2.16
CA ALA A 69 -22.00 -12.53 1.31
C ALA A 69 -22.51 -13.73 2.14
N ARG A 70 -21.84 -14.07 3.26
CA ARG A 70 -22.34 -15.10 4.18
C ARG A 70 -23.56 -14.65 4.98
N LYS A 71 -23.68 -13.36 5.30
CA LYS A 71 -24.84 -12.81 6.00
C LYS A 71 -26.06 -12.70 5.07
N GLU A 72 -25.86 -12.29 3.81
CA GLU A 72 -26.91 -12.26 2.79
C GLU A 72 -27.29 -13.66 2.29
N GLY A 73 -26.37 -14.63 2.34
CA GLY A 73 -26.66 -16.04 2.06
C GLY A 73 -27.09 -16.87 3.27
N GLY A 74 -27.19 -16.26 4.46
CA GLY A 74 -27.32 -16.95 5.75
C GLY A 74 -28.54 -16.54 6.59
N ASP A 75 -29.53 -15.86 6.00
CA ASP A 75 -30.85 -15.62 6.61
C ASP A 75 -31.89 -16.56 5.97
N SER A 76 -31.63 -17.88 6.04
CA SER A 76 -32.61 -18.94 5.78
C SER A 76 -32.10 -20.27 6.32
N SER A 77 -32.11 -20.40 7.64
CA SER A 77 -32.26 -21.62 8.44
C SER A 77 -32.38 -21.10 9.88
N GLY A 78 -33.57 -20.93 10.45
CA GLY A 78 -34.55 -21.99 10.63
C GLY A 78 -34.08 -22.82 11.81
N GLU A 79 -34.47 -22.42 13.02
CA GLU A 79 -34.53 -23.34 14.16
C GLU A 79 -35.77 -22.96 14.98
N GLU A 80 -36.88 -23.56 14.54
CA GLU A 80 -38.02 -23.90 15.40
C GLU A 80 -37.56 -25.01 16.36
N GLU A 81 -37.71 -24.81 17.67
CA GLU A 81 -38.28 -25.80 18.60
C GLU A 81 -38.75 -25.13 19.91
#